data_AF-A0A258NS28-F1
#
_entry.id   AF-A0A258NS28-F1
#
_cell.length_a   1.000
_cell.length_b   1.000
_cell.length_c   1.000
_cell.angle_alpha   90.00
_cell.angle_beta   90.00
_cell.angle_gamma   90.00
#
_symmetry.space_group_name_H-M   'P 1'
#
loop_
_entity.id
_entity.type
_entity.pdbx_description
1 polymer ?
#
loop_
_entity_poly.entity_id
_entity_poly.type
_entity_poly.pdbx_seq_one_letter_code
_entity_poly.pdbx_strand_id
1 'polypeptide(L)'
;MTENYTTYATFALVCLLLLTLPFVPAFREWLRPTDFASLPISANYTTDIDHFARRLHADVSARLGLGEPTGYENFEFVGDPASAAGTDLDWRKADKRLIARSSITSPLPIRSAQPVYVQGSLQAGAESAFPALYATGDIDLGEHSTVDDWAHADGVLRMGPRSVALRRVSAGSAIELGNETWFERLHAPALRFGSRVSDVLPPAGAEQAPASYADLPGAVQQTPLLFLIRGDCALPPASIYRGSLVVTGFLTIGAATTLIGDIKAREGVSIGHRASVQGAVTCEKRVYVYKNARAWGPVVSESDILIGANALVGLPDAPTTVTACNIIVEDGVVVHGTVWAREIGMVKQA
;
A
#
# COMPACT_ATOMS: atom_id res chain seq x y z
N MET A 1 -35.16 -66.31 -19.70
CA MET A 1 -34.69 -65.66 -18.46
C MET A 1 -33.25 -65.14 -18.56
N THR A 2 -32.41 -65.64 -19.46
CA THR A 2 -31.00 -65.24 -19.61
C THR A 2 -30.77 -63.89 -20.32
N GLU A 3 -31.61 -63.50 -21.28
CA GLU A 3 -31.45 -62.25 -22.04
C GLU A 3 -31.62 -60.97 -21.20
N ASN A 4 -32.48 -60.99 -20.19
CA ASN A 4 -32.68 -59.82 -19.34
C ASN A 4 -31.45 -59.56 -18.44
N TYR A 5 -30.78 -60.61 -17.95
CA TYR A 5 -29.58 -60.47 -17.14
C TYR A 5 -28.42 -59.89 -17.93
N THR A 6 -28.26 -60.27 -19.20
CA THR A 6 -27.23 -59.69 -20.07
C THR A 6 -27.46 -58.21 -20.32
N THR A 7 -28.71 -57.78 -20.48
CA THR A 7 -29.05 -56.36 -20.67
C THR A 7 -28.80 -55.53 -19.40
N TYR A 8 -29.20 -56.03 -18.23
CA TYR A 8 -28.92 -55.35 -16.96
C TYR A 8 -27.42 -55.29 -16.64
N ALA A 9 -26.67 -56.36 -16.91
CA ALA A 9 -25.21 -56.38 -16.72
C ALA A 9 -24.52 -55.38 -17.65
N THR A 10 -24.96 -55.29 -18.91
CA THR A 10 -24.41 -54.33 -19.88
C THR A 10 -24.72 -52.89 -19.46
N PHE A 11 -25.94 -52.63 -19.01
CA PHE A 11 -26.32 -51.31 -18.48
C PHE A 11 -25.50 -50.92 -17.25
N ALA A 12 -25.32 -51.83 -16.29
CA ALA A 12 -24.51 -51.59 -15.10
C ALA A 12 -23.04 -51.31 -15.44
N LEU A 13 -22.46 -52.04 -16.40
CA LEU A 13 -21.10 -51.82 -16.88
C LEU A 13 -20.95 -50.44 -17.52
N VAL A 14 -21.90 -50.04 -18.37
CA VAL A 14 -21.89 -48.72 -19.01
C VAL A 14 -22.01 -47.60 -17.97
N CYS A 15 -22.90 -47.74 -16.99
CA CYS A 15 -22.99 -46.78 -15.89
C CYS A 15 -21.69 -46.70 -15.07
N LEU A 16 -21.06 -47.84 -14.78
CA LEU A 16 -19.81 -47.89 -14.03
C LEU A 16 -18.66 -47.23 -14.81
N LEU A 17 -18.59 -47.47 -16.13
CA LEU A 17 -17.63 -46.82 -17.01
C LEU A 17 -17.86 -45.30 -17.06
N LEU A 18 -19.11 -44.85 -17.22
CA LEU A 18 -19.44 -43.42 -17.23
C LEU A 18 -19.13 -42.73 -15.89
N LEU A 19 -19.29 -43.44 -14.77
CA LEU A 19 -18.95 -42.92 -13.43
C LEU A 19 -17.44 -42.86 -13.18
N THR A 20 -16.65 -43.79 -13.74
CA THR A 20 -15.22 -43.90 -13.45
C THR A 20 -14.33 -43.17 -14.47
N LEU A 21 -14.77 -43.02 -15.71
CA LEU A 21 -14.00 -42.41 -16.79
C LEU A 21 -13.59 -40.95 -16.51
N PRO A 22 -14.42 -40.08 -15.88
CA PRO A 22 -14.02 -38.73 -15.50
C PRO A 22 -12.89 -38.68 -14.45
N PHE A 23 -12.65 -39.76 -13.71
CA PHE A 23 -11.60 -39.83 -12.69
C PHE A 23 -10.26 -40.35 -13.22
N VAL A 24 -10.20 -40.81 -14.49
CA VAL A 24 -8.96 -41.26 -15.12
C VAL A 24 -7.86 -40.19 -15.11
N PRO A 25 -8.12 -38.90 -15.38
CA PRO A 25 -7.09 -37.85 -15.28
C PRO A 25 -6.54 -37.70 -13.86
N ALA A 26 -7.41 -37.75 -12.84
CA ALA A 26 -6.99 -37.64 -11.43
C ALA A 26 -6.13 -38.83 -11.00
N PHE A 27 -6.48 -40.05 -11.43
CA PHE A 27 -5.68 -41.24 -11.15
C PHE A 27 -4.33 -41.23 -11.89
N ARG A 28 -4.29 -40.67 -13.11
CA ARG A 28 -3.04 -40.47 -13.87
C ARG A 28 -2.13 -39.45 -13.20
N GLU A 29 -2.67 -38.33 -12.73
CA GLU A 29 -1.91 -37.30 -12.02
C GLU A 29 -1.38 -37.81 -10.67
N TRP A 30 -2.17 -38.63 -9.95
CA TRP A 30 -1.72 -39.25 -8.71
C TRP A 30 -0.54 -40.22 -8.91
N LEU A 31 -0.56 -41.01 -10.01
CA LEU A 31 0.51 -41.96 -10.33
C LEU A 31 1.75 -41.31 -10.97
N ARG A 32 1.55 -40.21 -11.70
CA ARG A 32 2.61 -39.46 -12.38
C ARG A 32 2.31 -37.97 -12.21
N PRO A 33 2.75 -37.35 -11.10
CA PRO A 33 2.54 -35.94 -10.87
C PRO A 33 3.20 -35.15 -12.00
N THR A 34 2.39 -34.45 -12.78
CA THR A 34 2.87 -33.54 -13.83
C THR A 34 2.76 -32.08 -13.40
N ASP A 35 1.90 -31.78 -12.42
CA ASP A 35 1.56 -30.45 -11.92
C ASP A 35 2.08 -30.21 -10.49
N PHE A 36 3.30 -30.68 -10.20
CA PHE A 36 3.95 -30.55 -8.88
C PHE A 36 4.68 -29.21 -8.70
N ALA A 37 4.96 -28.51 -9.80
CA ALA A 37 5.58 -27.19 -9.75
C ALA A 37 4.50 -26.16 -9.44
N SER A 38 4.71 -25.35 -8.39
CA SER A 38 3.84 -24.22 -8.12
C SER A 38 3.69 -23.39 -9.39
N LEU A 39 2.44 -23.05 -9.76
CA LEU A 39 2.19 -22.09 -10.83
C LEU A 39 3.08 -20.86 -10.60
N PRO A 40 3.79 -20.36 -11.63
CA PRO A 40 4.64 -19.21 -11.47
C PRO A 40 3.78 -17.99 -11.11
N ILE A 41 3.65 -17.71 -9.82
CA ILE A 41 3.09 -16.45 -9.35
C ILE A 41 4.08 -15.38 -9.82
N SER A 42 3.65 -14.51 -10.73
CA SER A 42 4.49 -13.40 -11.15
C SER A 42 4.96 -12.65 -9.90
N ALA A 43 6.25 -12.32 -9.83
CA ALA A 43 6.81 -11.55 -8.72
C ALA A 43 6.07 -10.21 -8.53
N ASN A 44 5.35 -9.73 -9.55
CA ASN A 44 4.47 -8.56 -9.47
C ASN A 44 3.21 -8.78 -8.61
N TYR A 45 2.88 -10.02 -8.21
CA TYR A 45 1.79 -10.35 -7.28
C TYR A 45 2.27 -10.60 -5.85
N THR A 46 3.58 -10.47 -5.57
CA THR A 46 4.04 -10.57 -4.19
C THR A 46 3.41 -9.47 -3.34
N THR A 47 2.80 -9.88 -2.23
CA THR A 47 2.26 -8.99 -1.20
C THR A 47 3.38 -8.35 -0.39
N ASP A 48 4.60 -8.88 -0.46
CA ASP A 48 5.76 -8.31 0.22
C ASP A 48 6.34 -7.13 -0.57
N ILE A 49 6.23 -5.93 -0.02
CA ILE A 49 6.69 -4.71 -0.69
C ILE A 49 8.22 -4.67 -0.83
N ASP A 50 8.95 -5.34 0.07
CA ASP A 50 10.42 -5.29 0.14
C ASP A 50 11.10 -6.45 -0.59
N HIS A 51 10.33 -7.37 -1.18
CA HIS A 51 10.86 -8.57 -1.84
C HIS A 51 11.97 -8.24 -2.85
N PHE A 52 11.74 -7.26 -3.73
CA PHE A 52 12.70 -6.87 -4.76
C PHE A 52 13.93 -6.18 -4.18
N ALA A 53 13.73 -5.32 -3.18
CA ALA A 53 14.80 -4.64 -2.46
C ALA A 53 15.73 -5.66 -1.76
N ARG A 54 15.15 -6.61 -1.01
CA ARG A 54 15.90 -7.70 -0.36
C ARG A 54 16.63 -8.57 -1.36
N ARG A 55 16.01 -8.88 -2.50
CA ARG A 55 16.66 -9.67 -3.55
C ARG A 55 17.84 -8.92 -4.18
N LEU A 56 17.69 -7.65 -4.53
CA LEU A 56 18.78 -6.85 -5.09
C LEU A 56 19.92 -6.71 -4.06
N HIS A 57 19.58 -6.43 -2.80
CA HIS A 57 20.56 -6.33 -1.72
C HIS A 57 21.33 -7.65 -1.54
N ALA A 58 20.67 -8.80 -1.60
CA ALA A 58 21.33 -10.10 -1.53
C ALA A 58 22.25 -10.34 -2.74
N ASP A 59 21.79 -10.06 -3.96
CA ASP A 59 22.61 -10.22 -5.18
C ASP A 59 23.87 -9.32 -5.13
N VAL A 60 23.72 -8.07 -4.67
CA VAL A 60 24.85 -7.13 -4.53
C VAL A 60 25.78 -7.56 -3.39
N SER A 61 25.26 -8.00 -2.26
CA SER A 61 26.07 -8.49 -1.13
C SER A 61 26.92 -9.68 -1.53
N ALA A 62 26.34 -10.62 -2.30
CA ALA A 62 27.07 -11.74 -2.89
C ALA A 62 28.19 -11.25 -3.84
N ARG A 63 27.86 -10.30 -4.73
CA ARG A 63 28.84 -9.72 -5.67
C ARG A 63 30.00 -9.01 -4.99
N LEU A 64 29.76 -8.42 -3.81
CA LEU A 64 30.76 -7.74 -2.98
C LEU A 64 31.53 -8.71 -2.05
N GLY A 65 31.18 -10.00 -2.04
CA GLY A 65 31.80 -11.00 -1.16
C GLY A 65 31.39 -10.89 0.32
N LEU A 66 30.25 -10.24 0.60
CA LEU A 66 29.70 -10.03 1.95
C LEU A 66 28.53 -10.95 2.28
N GLY A 67 28.03 -11.74 1.33
CA GLY A 67 26.89 -12.63 1.50
C GLY A 67 26.98 -13.91 0.67
N GLU A 68 25.98 -14.78 0.83
CA GLU A 68 25.90 -16.07 0.13
C GLU A 68 25.74 -15.89 -1.39
N PRO A 69 26.41 -16.71 -2.22
CA PRO A 69 26.28 -16.64 -3.67
C PRO A 69 24.83 -16.83 -4.14
N THR A 70 24.29 -15.83 -4.85
CA THR A 70 22.94 -15.92 -5.42
C THR A 70 22.91 -16.41 -6.87
N GLY A 71 24.08 -16.55 -7.50
CA GLY A 71 24.26 -16.89 -8.92
C GLY A 71 24.07 -15.71 -9.88
N TYR A 72 23.83 -14.49 -9.38
CA TYR A 72 23.70 -13.29 -10.21
C TYR A 72 24.95 -12.41 -10.08
N GLU A 73 25.74 -12.32 -11.15
CA GLU A 73 27.06 -11.63 -11.11
C GLU A 73 27.14 -10.42 -12.04
N ASN A 74 26.08 -10.16 -12.81
CA ASN A 74 26.10 -9.19 -13.90
C ASN A 74 25.81 -7.76 -13.39
N PHE A 75 26.86 -7.12 -12.86
CA PHE A 75 26.83 -5.76 -12.32
C PHE A 75 27.96 -4.90 -12.86
N GLU A 76 27.71 -3.60 -12.96
CA GLU A 76 28.71 -2.57 -13.24
C GLU A 76 28.87 -1.62 -12.06
N PHE A 77 30.12 -1.28 -11.75
CA PHE A 77 30.43 -0.31 -10.72
C PHE A 77 30.40 1.09 -11.30
N VAL A 78 29.68 1.99 -10.62
CA VAL A 78 29.54 3.38 -11.01
C VAL A 78 29.99 4.31 -9.90
N GLY A 79 30.59 5.43 -10.28
CA GLY A 79 30.88 6.54 -9.39
C GLY A 79 29.81 7.62 -9.45
N ASP A 80 30.09 8.75 -8.82
CA ASP A 80 29.27 9.95 -8.97
C ASP A 80 29.33 10.44 -10.43
N PRO A 81 28.19 10.52 -11.15
CA PRO A 81 28.16 11.00 -12.53
C PRO A 81 28.59 12.48 -12.66
N ALA A 82 28.57 13.26 -11.58
CA ALA A 82 29.08 14.63 -11.56
C ALA A 82 30.60 14.72 -11.31
N SER A 83 31.24 13.63 -10.89
CA SER A 83 32.69 13.60 -10.67
C SER A 83 33.42 13.34 -12.00
N ALA A 84 34.27 14.29 -12.42
CA ALA A 84 35.11 14.17 -13.61
C ALA A 84 36.14 13.01 -13.55
N ALA A 85 36.17 12.25 -12.44
CA ALA A 85 37.03 11.10 -12.20
C ALA A 85 36.28 9.76 -12.16
N GLY A 86 34.95 9.76 -12.31
CA GLY A 86 34.14 8.55 -12.46
C GLY A 86 34.15 8.06 -13.90
N THR A 87 34.19 6.74 -14.09
CA THR A 87 34.04 6.10 -15.41
C THR A 87 32.85 6.69 -16.17
N ASP A 88 33.10 7.06 -17.44
CA ASP A 88 32.24 7.70 -18.44
C ASP A 88 31.00 6.84 -18.83
N LEU A 89 30.46 6.07 -17.88
CA LEU A 89 29.29 5.22 -18.09
C LEU A 89 28.06 6.11 -18.09
N ASP A 90 27.42 6.22 -19.24
CA ASP A 90 26.09 6.80 -19.37
C ASP A 90 25.08 5.80 -18.78
N TRP A 91 24.55 6.10 -17.59
CA TRP A 91 23.59 5.25 -16.88
C TRP A 91 22.34 4.93 -17.73
N ARG A 92 22.04 5.78 -18.73
CA ARG A 92 20.92 5.59 -19.68
C ARG A 92 21.17 4.47 -20.69
N LYS A 93 22.42 4.08 -20.88
CA LYS A 93 22.85 3.06 -21.85
C LYS A 93 23.37 1.78 -21.18
N ALA A 94 23.35 1.74 -19.84
CA ALA A 94 23.76 0.57 -19.10
C ALA A 94 22.94 -0.66 -19.52
N ASP A 95 23.61 -1.77 -19.79
CA ASP A 95 23.03 -3.08 -20.08
C ASP A 95 22.96 -3.96 -18.81
N LYS A 96 23.59 -3.52 -17.72
CA LYS A 96 23.70 -4.22 -16.44
C LYS A 96 23.22 -3.37 -15.28
N ARG A 97 22.88 -4.04 -14.18
CA ARG A 97 22.54 -3.39 -12.91
C ARG A 97 23.75 -2.62 -12.39
N LEU A 98 23.51 -1.45 -11.81
CA LEU A 98 24.56 -0.53 -11.38
C LEU A 98 24.78 -0.61 -9.87
N ILE A 99 26.04 -0.60 -9.44
CA ILE A 99 26.44 -0.54 -8.03
C ILE A 99 27.32 0.68 -7.81
N ALA A 100 26.86 1.61 -6.97
CA ALA A 100 27.70 2.66 -6.41
C ALA A 100 28.18 2.26 -5.02
N ARG A 101 29.49 2.31 -4.80
CA ARG A 101 30.13 1.90 -3.53
C ARG A 101 30.19 3.01 -2.47
N SER A 102 29.69 4.19 -2.81
CA SER A 102 29.63 5.36 -1.96
C SER A 102 28.33 6.10 -2.20
N SER A 103 28.00 7.02 -1.30
CA SER A 103 26.93 7.99 -1.53
C SER A 103 27.14 8.75 -2.85
N ILE A 104 26.03 9.16 -3.46
CA ILE A 104 26.00 9.95 -4.68
C ILE A 104 25.29 11.25 -4.39
N THR A 105 25.89 12.36 -4.80
CA THR A 105 25.27 13.68 -4.70
C THR A 105 25.44 14.40 -6.03
N SER A 106 24.36 14.44 -6.81
CA SER A 106 24.34 15.13 -8.09
C SER A 106 23.25 16.22 -8.07
N PRO A 107 23.59 17.49 -8.31
CA PRO A 107 22.58 18.53 -8.55
C PRO A 107 21.91 18.38 -9.92
N LEU A 108 22.50 17.57 -10.82
CA LEU A 108 21.99 17.28 -12.16
C LEU A 108 21.08 16.04 -12.16
N PRO A 109 20.15 15.92 -13.11
CA PRO A 109 19.31 14.74 -13.27
C PRO A 109 20.15 13.47 -13.49
N ILE A 110 19.85 12.43 -12.72
CA ILE A 110 20.38 11.08 -12.96
C ILE A 110 19.30 10.27 -13.65
N ARG A 111 19.63 9.65 -14.79
CA ARG A 111 18.69 8.78 -15.52
C ARG A 111 19.35 7.43 -15.74
N SER A 112 18.74 6.39 -15.19
CA SER A 112 19.22 5.02 -15.32
C SER A 112 18.29 4.20 -16.19
N ALA A 113 18.85 3.37 -17.09
CA ALA A 113 18.08 2.34 -17.79
C ALA A 113 17.98 1.03 -16.97
N GLN A 114 18.78 0.89 -15.91
CA GLN A 114 18.90 -0.34 -15.13
C GLN A 114 18.68 -0.08 -13.63
N PRO A 115 18.35 -1.12 -12.84
CA PRO A 115 18.31 -1.01 -11.38
C PRO A 115 19.63 -0.49 -10.80
N VAL A 116 19.53 0.47 -9.88
CA VAL A 116 20.68 1.10 -9.22
C VAL A 116 20.71 0.69 -7.75
N TYR A 117 21.87 0.25 -7.28
CA TYR A 117 22.17 0.02 -5.87
C TYR A 117 23.21 1.04 -5.41
N VAL A 118 22.94 1.74 -4.30
CA VAL A 118 23.84 2.72 -3.70
C VAL A 118 24.20 2.30 -2.28
N GLN A 119 25.48 2.05 -2.04
CA GLN A 119 26.03 1.86 -0.71
C GLN A 119 26.27 3.23 -0.05
N GLY A 120 25.22 3.79 0.53
CA GLY A 120 25.17 5.14 1.08
C GLY A 120 23.84 5.82 0.76
N SER A 121 23.84 7.15 0.79
CA SER A 121 22.68 7.96 0.40
C SER A 121 22.78 8.37 -1.07
N LEU A 122 21.63 8.55 -1.72
CA LEU A 122 21.54 9.13 -3.07
C LEU A 122 20.78 10.45 -3.00
N GLN A 123 21.40 11.51 -3.50
CA GLN A 123 20.76 12.78 -3.80
C GLN A 123 20.88 13.05 -5.30
N ALA A 124 19.75 13.20 -5.97
CA ALA A 124 19.69 13.47 -7.41
C ALA A 124 18.85 14.71 -7.70
N GLY A 125 19.25 15.46 -8.72
CA GLY A 125 18.55 16.67 -9.15
C GLY A 125 17.13 16.40 -9.66
N ALA A 126 16.44 17.49 -10.01
CA ALA A 126 15.13 17.42 -10.64
C ALA A 126 15.16 16.58 -11.93
N GLU A 127 14.02 16.00 -12.31
CA GLU A 127 13.85 15.17 -13.51
C GLU A 127 14.75 13.92 -13.55
N SER A 128 15.08 13.37 -12.39
CA SER A 128 15.79 12.10 -12.28
C SER A 128 14.84 10.93 -12.52
N ALA A 129 15.32 9.87 -13.15
CA ALA A 129 14.48 8.73 -13.55
C ALA A 129 15.18 7.41 -13.27
N PHE A 130 14.48 6.52 -12.56
CA PHE A 130 14.98 5.20 -12.20
C PHE A 130 13.90 4.14 -12.42
N PRO A 131 14.21 3.02 -13.11
CA PRO A 131 13.31 1.89 -13.10
C PRO A 131 13.23 1.30 -11.69
N ALA A 132 14.38 1.07 -11.07
CA ALA A 132 14.48 0.58 -9.71
C ALA A 132 15.66 1.19 -8.97
N LEU A 133 15.49 1.47 -7.67
CA LEU A 133 16.50 2.14 -6.87
C LEU A 133 16.57 1.57 -5.45
N TYR A 134 17.77 1.22 -5.00
CA TYR A 134 18.05 0.83 -3.63
C TYR A 134 19.17 1.71 -3.06
N ALA A 135 18.99 2.22 -1.84
CA ALA A 135 20.04 2.89 -1.09
C ALA A 135 20.09 2.36 0.35
N THR A 136 21.30 2.07 0.86
CA THR A 136 21.49 1.70 2.28
C THR A 136 21.35 2.90 3.23
N GLY A 137 21.20 4.11 2.69
CA GLY A 137 20.98 5.35 3.43
C GLY A 137 19.66 6.01 3.02
N ASP A 138 19.71 7.33 2.83
CA ASP A 138 18.57 8.13 2.38
C ASP A 138 18.51 8.22 0.84
N ILE A 139 17.31 8.40 0.30
CA ILE A 139 17.07 8.77 -1.10
C ILE A 139 16.41 10.15 -1.12
N ASP A 140 16.99 11.11 -1.83
CA ASP A 140 16.40 12.43 -2.09
C ASP A 140 16.37 12.68 -3.60
N LEU A 141 15.18 12.69 -4.17
CA LEU A 141 14.93 12.96 -5.58
C LEU A 141 14.27 14.33 -5.72
N GLY A 142 14.84 15.17 -6.58
CA GLY A 142 14.28 16.49 -6.91
C GLY A 142 12.88 16.41 -7.54
N GLU A 143 12.28 17.57 -7.81
CA GLU A 143 10.97 17.65 -8.47
C GLU A 143 10.95 16.95 -9.84
N HIS A 144 9.76 16.54 -10.30
CA HIS A 144 9.58 15.87 -11.58
C HIS A 144 10.35 14.55 -11.74
N SER A 145 10.74 13.91 -10.63
CA SER A 145 11.49 12.64 -10.69
C SER A 145 10.55 11.43 -10.78
N THR A 146 11.02 10.35 -11.38
CA THR A 146 10.24 9.12 -11.57
C THR A 146 10.93 7.89 -11.02
N VAL A 147 10.13 7.03 -10.38
CA VAL A 147 10.45 5.65 -10.04
C VAL A 147 9.38 4.76 -10.68
N ASP A 148 9.75 3.93 -11.65
CA ASP A 148 8.79 3.22 -12.50
C ASP A 148 8.37 1.84 -11.95
N ASP A 149 9.27 1.14 -11.26
CA ASP A 149 9.03 -0.23 -10.77
C ASP A 149 9.06 -0.34 -9.25
N TRP A 150 10.16 0.08 -8.62
CA TRP A 150 10.25 0.10 -7.17
C TRP A 150 11.40 0.93 -6.64
N ALA A 151 11.28 1.44 -5.41
CA ALA A 151 12.41 2.04 -4.70
C ALA A 151 12.42 1.65 -3.21
N HIS A 152 13.62 1.56 -2.65
CA HIS A 152 13.84 1.31 -1.24
C HIS A 152 15.00 2.14 -0.69
N ALA A 153 14.77 2.79 0.45
CA ALA A 153 15.80 3.41 1.27
C ALA A 153 15.80 2.76 2.66
N ASP A 154 16.95 2.32 3.18
CA ASP A 154 17.01 1.87 4.57
C ASP A 154 16.69 3.05 5.54
N GLY A 155 16.97 4.29 5.12
CA GLY A 155 16.65 5.52 5.83
C GLY A 155 15.32 6.15 5.40
N VAL A 156 15.38 7.41 4.96
CA VAL A 156 14.22 8.18 4.47
C VAL A 156 14.25 8.29 2.95
N LEU A 157 13.11 8.08 2.31
CA LEU A 157 12.93 8.32 0.87
C LEU A 157 12.09 9.58 0.64
N ARG A 158 12.64 10.51 -0.13
CA ARG A 158 12.02 11.80 -0.41
C ARG A 158 11.89 12.00 -1.91
N MET A 159 10.72 12.42 -2.34
CA MET A 159 10.46 12.81 -3.72
C MET A 159 9.88 14.22 -3.75
N GLY A 160 10.51 15.10 -4.53
CA GLY A 160 10.04 16.45 -4.74
C GLY A 160 8.66 16.51 -5.42
N PRO A 161 8.05 17.70 -5.52
CA PRO A 161 6.75 17.87 -6.15
C PRO A 161 6.71 17.35 -7.60
N ARG A 162 5.49 17.05 -8.08
CA ARG A 162 5.21 16.64 -9.46
C ARG A 162 5.98 15.38 -9.89
N SER A 163 6.31 14.53 -8.92
CA SER A 163 7.03 13.28 -9.13
C SER A 163 6.08 12.10 -9.35
N VAL A 164 6.64 10.93 -9.69
CA VAL A 164 5.87 9.70 -9.90
C VAL A 164 6.55 8.53 -9.18
N ALA A 165 5.84 7.91 -8.24
CA ALA A 165 6.27 6.80 -7.39
C ALA A 165 5.43 5.55 -7.68
N LEU A 166 5.65 4.91 -8.82
CA LEU A 166 4.79 3.81 -9.28
C LEU A 166 5.08 2.50 -8.59
N ARG A 167 4.08 1.61 -8.66
CA ARG A 167 4.06 0.24 -8.14
C ARG A 167 4.39 0.12 -6.66
N ARG A 168 5.66 0.22 -6.24
CA ARG A 168 6.12 -0.08 -4.88
C ARG A 168 7.24 0.84 -4.41
N VAL A 169 6.98 1.63 -3.39
CA VAL A 169 8.04 2.41 -2.73
C VAL A 169 8.02 2.11 -1.24
N SER A 170 9.18 1.74 -0.70
CA SER A 170 9.34 1.50 0.72
C SER A 170 10.52 2.25 1.32
N ALA A 171 10.48 2.46 2.64
CA ALA A 171 11.60 3.02 3.38
C ALA A 171 11.63 2.50 4.81
N GLY A 172 12.83 2.36 5.38
CA GLY A 172 13.01 1.90 6.75
C GLY A 172 12.59 2.90 7.82
N SER A 173 12.58 4.21 7.51
CA SER A 173 12.18 5.26 8.45
C SER A 173 10.93 6.02 8.00
N ALA A 174 10.97 6.66 6.82
CA ALA A 174 9.87 7.48 6.35
C ALA A 174 9.86 7.62 4.82
N ILE A 175 8.69 7.90 4.27
CA ILE A 175 8.53 8.40 2.90
C ILE A 175 7.92 9.80 2.96
N GLU A 176 8.51 10.74 2.23
CA GLU A 176 8.02 12.10 2.07
C GLU A 176 7.74 12.37 0.59
N LEU A 177 6.47 12.57 0.22
CA LEU A 177 6.06 12.89 -1.15
C LEU A 177 5.59 14.33 -1.25
N GLY A 178 6.19 15.10 -2.16
CA GLY A 178 5.77 16.47 -2.45
C GLY A 178 4.41 16.55 -3.14
N ASN A 179 3.87 17.77 -3.22
CA ASN A 179 2.60 18.03 -3.90
C ASN A 179 2.61 17.59 -5.37
N GLU A 180 1.45 17.19 -5.88
CA GLU A 180 1.24 16.68 -7.24
C GLU A 180 2.04 15.40 -7.56
N THR A 181 2.45 14.66 -6.52
CA THR A 181 3.12 13.37 -6.69
C THR A 181 2.10 12.24 -6.82
N TRP A 182 2.29 11.42 -7.84
CA TRP A 182 1.49 10.22 -8.07
C TRP A 182 2.13 9.01 -7.39
N PHE A 183 1.31 8.10 -6.84
CA PHE A 183 1.80 6.88 -6.21
C PHE A 183 0.83 5.70 -6.34
N GLU A 184 1.30 4.47 -6.13
CA GLU A 184 0.44 3.28 -6.04
C GLU A 184 0.51 2.65 -4.65
N ARG A 185 1.69 2.13 -4.26
CA ARG A 185 1.89 1.46 -2.98
C ARG A 185 3.10 2.00 -2.24
N LEU A 186 2.86 2.44 -1.02
CA LEU A 186 3.85 3.02 -0.12
C LEU A 186 3.91 2.25 1.19
N HIS A 187 5.11 2.03 1.72
CA HIS A 187 5.31 1.44 3.05
C HIS A 187 6.49 2.07 3.78
N ALA A 188 6.20 2.66 4.94
CA ALA A 188 7.22 3.09 5.89
C ALA A 188 6.59 3.28 7.27
N PRO A 189 7.38 3.33 8.35
CA PRO A 189 6.87 3.71 9.68
C PRO A 189 6.12 5.04 9.68
N ALA A 190 6.51 5.99 8.83
CA ALA A 190 5.78 7.24 8.61
C ALA A 190 5.74 7.65 7.13
N LEU A 191 4.55 7.94 6.62
CA LEU A 191 4.30 8.50 5.30
C LEU A 191 3.82 9.94 5.47
N ARG A 192 4.49 10.89 4.82
CA ARG A 192 4.19 12.31 4.92
C ARG A 192 3.92 12.87 3.53
N PHE A 193 2.79 13.56 3.39
CA PHE A 193 2.32 14.03 2.09
C PHE A 193 2.25 15.56 2.05
N GLY A 194 2.74 16.13 0.96
CA GLY A 194 2.74 17.56 0.67
C GLY A 194 3.93 18.31 1.27
N SER A 195 3.68 19.54 1.67
CA SER A 195 4.65 20.49 2.21
C SER A 195 5.15 20.00 3.56
N ARG A 196 6.46 20.06 3.81
CA ARG A 196 7.09 19.64 5.08
C ARG A 196 6.61 20.40 6.32
N VAL A 197 5.77 21.43 6.16
CA VAL A 197 5.21 22.24 7.24
C VAL A 197 3.88 21.65 7.67
N SER A 198 3.93 20.66 8.56
CA SER A 198 2.73 20.20 9.27
C SER A 198 2.72 20.85 10.65
N ASP A 199 1.91 21.89 10.82
CA ASP A 199 1.49 22.34 12.14
C ASP A 199 0.48 21.30 12.66
N VAL A 200 0.99 20.27 13.33
CA VAL A 200 0.13 19.33 14.06
C VAL A 200 -0.52 20.11 15.20
N LEU A 201 -1.73 20.61 14.96
CA LEU A 201 -2.52 21.23 16.00
C LEU A 201 -2.75 20.17 17.10
N PRO A 202 -2.40 20.48 18.36
CA PRO A 202 -2.75 19.60 19.47
C PRO A 202 -4.26 19.36 19.43
N PRO A 203 -4.73 18.17 19.86
CA PRO A 203 -6.16 17.90 19.90
C PRO A 203 -6.82 19.04 20.67
N ALA A 204 -7.72 19.77 20.00
CA ALA A 204 -8.54 20.75 20.69
C ALA A 204 -9.32 19.98 21.74
N GLY A 205 -9.05 20.26 23.03
CA GLY A 205 -9.80 19.73 24.15
C GLY A 205 -11.21 20.32 24.18
N ALA A 206 -11.97 20.09 23.11
CA ALA A 206 -13.38 20.42 23.06
C ALA A 206 -14.09 19.51 24.06
N GLU A 207 -14.95 20.10 24.88
CA GLU A 207 -15.84 19.37 25.76
C GLU A 207 -16.76 18.51 24.88
N GLN A 208 -16.64 17.19 24.99
CA GLN A 208 -17.46 16.25 24.22
C GLN A 208 -18.49 15.62 25.16
N ALA A 209 -19.74 15.53 24.71
CA ALA A 209 -20.81 14.88 25.48
C ALA A 209 -20.86 13.38 25.17
N PRO A 210 -20.97 12.48 26.17
CA PRO A 210 -21.31 11.09 25.92
C PRO A 210 -22.65 10.98 25.18
N ALA A 211 -22.70 10.15 24.14
CA ALA A 211 -23.90 9.88 23.35
C ALA A 211 -24.09 8.38 23.15
N SER A 212 -25.35 7.96 22.96
CA SER A 212 -25.70 6.57 22.70
C SER A 212 -26.15 6.37 21.26
N TYR A 213 -25.76 5.25 20.66
CA TYR A 213 -26.32 4.85 19.37
C TYR A 213 -27.82 4.56 19.46
N ALA A 214 -28.33 4.18 20.63
CA ALA A 214 -29.75 3.90 20.83
C ALA A 214 -30.64 5.14 20.65
N ASP A 215 -30.07 6.34 20.81
CA ASP A 215 -30.78 7.61 20.63
C ASP A 215 -30.88 8.02 19.15
N LEU A 216 -30.22 7.29 18.25
CA LEU A 216 -30.21 7.59 16.82
C LEU A 216 -31.46 7.01 16.13
N PRO A 217 -32.04 7.73 15.14
CA PRO A 217 -33.17 7.23 14.38
C PRO A 217 -32.85 5.90 13.68
N GLY A 218 -33.73 4.91 13.86
CA GLY A 218 -33.61 3.61 13.19
C GLY A 218 -32.47 2.71 13.71
N ALA A 219 -31.86 3.04 14.84
CA ALA A 219 -30.84 2.21 15.46
C ALA A 219 -31.43 0.92 16.04
N VAL A 220 -30.88 -0.22 15.61
CA VAL A 220 -31.22 -1.54 16.11
C VAL A 220 -29.99 -2.15 16.75
N GLN A 221 -30.05 -2.34 18.07
CA GLN A 221 -28.98 -3.00 18.81
C GLN A 221 -28.87 -4.48 18.37
N GLN A 222 -27.68 -4.88 17.94
CA GLN A 222 -27.37 -6.27 17.58
C GLN A 222 -26.68 -7.00 18.75
N THR A 223 -25.79 -6.29 19.44
CA THR A 223 -25.10 -6.76 20.65
C THR A 223 -24.91 -5.57 21.62
N PRO A 224 -24.43 -5.78 22.86
CA PRO A 224 -24.14 -4.69 23.78
C PRO A 224 -23.23 -3.58 23.22
N LEU A 225 -22.37 -3.91 22.25
CA LEU A 225 -21.40 -2.99 21.65
C LEU A 225 -21.53 -2.90 20.12
N LEU A 226 -22.68 -3.26 19.55
CA LEU A 226 -22.90 -3.21 18.10
C LEU A 226 -24.32 -2.74 17.78
N PHE A 227 -24.40 -1.71 16.96
CA PHE A 227 -25.67 -1.17 16.44
C PHE A 227 -25.71 -1.23 14.92
N LEU A 228 -26.91 -1.47 14.39
CA LEU A 228 -27.21 -1.45 12.96
C LEU A 228 -28.22 -0.34 12.68
N ILE A 229 -27.93 0.51 11.69
CA ILE A 229 -28.87 1.49 11.14
C ILE A 229 -29.10 1.17 9.67
N ARG A 230 -30.38 1.03 9.29
CA ARG A 230 -30.79 0.87 7.90
C ARG A 230 -31.05 2.25 7.28
N GLY A 231 -30.35 2.55 6.20
CA GLY A 231 -30.35 3.87 5.59
C GLY A 231 -29.20 4.74 6.08
N ASP A 232 -29.33 6.04 5.89
CA ASP A 232 -28.30 7.02 6.25
C ASP A 232 -28.28 7.30 7.75
N CYS A 233 -27.11 7.65 8.27
CA CYS A 233 -26.91 7.96 9.67
C CYS A 233 -26.03 9.20 9.82
N ALA A 234 -26.43 10.12 10.68
CA ALA A 234 -25.60 11.25 11.09
C ALA A 234 -25.36 11.19 12.60
N LEU A 235 -24.09 11.13 13.00
CA LEU A 235 -23.67 11.33 14.37
C LEU A 235 -23.52 12.84 14.62
N PRO A 236 -24.17 13.41 15.64
CA PRO A 236 -24.01 14.81 16.00
C PRO A 236 -22.54 15.17 16.28
N PRO A 237 -22.16 16.45 16.09
CA PRO A 237 -20.83 16.95 16.44
C PRO A 237 -20.56 16.90 17.95
N ALA A 238 -19.28 17.00 18.32
CA ALA A 238 -18.82 17.10 19.72
C ALA A 238 -19.38 16.00 20.65
N SER A 239 -19.54 14.79 20.11
CA SER A 239 -20.12 13.67 20.85
C SER A 239 -19.10 12.53 21.02
N ILE A 240 -19.26 11.70 22.06
CA ILE A 240 -18.48 10.47 22.26
C ILE A 240 -19.41 9.27 22.12
N TYR A 241 -19.14 8.41 21.14
CA TYR A 241 -19.81 7.14 20.93
C TYR A 241 -18.90 5.97 21.29
N ARG A 242 -19.46 4.93 21.91
CA ARG A 242 -18.75 3.69 22.27
C ARG A 242 -19.47 2.48 21.69
N GLY A 243 -18.70 1.56 21.11
CA GLY A 243 -19.20 0.41 20.37
C GLY A 243 -19.06 0.61 18.86
N SER A 244 -19.36 -0.44 18.13
CA SER A 244 -19.27 -0.49 16.68
C SER A 244 -20.61 -0.14 16.03
N LEU A 245 -20.53 0.43 14.83
CA LEU A 245 -21.70 0.88 14.07
C LEU A 245 -21.68 0.34 12.64
N VAL A 246 -22.77 -0.31 12.26
CA VAL A 246 -23.02 -0.73 10.88
C VAL A 246 -24.14 0.13 10.29
N VAL A 247 -23.87 0.75 9.14
CA VAL A 247 -24.80 1.63 8.43
C VAL A 247 -25.00 1.10 7.01
N THR A 248 -26.24 0.86 6.60
CA THR A 248 -26.46 0.38 5.21
C THR A 248 -26.45 1.51 4.18
N GLY A 249 -26.60 2.76 4.60
CA GLY A 249 -26.49 3.96 3.78
C GLY A 249 -25.17 4.70 4.00
N PHE A 250 -25.24 6.03 3.94
CA PHE A 250 -24.12 6.94 4.15
C PHE A 250 -24.00 7.32 5.62
N LEU A 251 -22.82 7.17 6.20
CA LEU A 251 -22.53 7.58 7.58
C LEU A 251 -21.80 8.92 7.59
N THR A 252 -22.39 9.92 8.28
CA THR A 252 -21.75 11.20 8.55
C THR A 252 -21.39 11.29 10.04
N ILE A 253 -20.10 11.41 10.33
CA ILE A 253 -19.59 11.65 11.68
C ILE A 253 -19.39 13.16 11.85
N GLY A 254 -20.11 13.75 12.80
CA GLY A 254 -20.03 15.19 13.09
C GLY A 254 -18.61 15.66 13.47
N ALA A 255 -18.37 16.96 13.29
CA ALA A 255 -17.09 17.56 13.64
C ALA A 255 -16.76 17.38 15.13
N ALA A 256 -15.48 17.15 15.44
CA ALA A 256 -15.00 16.92 16.80
C ALA A 256 -15.73 15.77 17.54
N THR A 257 -16.31 14.81 16.84
CA THR A 257 -16.92 13.61 17.42
C THR A 257 -15.88 12.50 17.55
N THR A 258 -15.90 11.80 18.67
CA THR A 258 -15.04 10.63 18.91
C THR A 258 -15.88 9.37 18.89
N LEU A 259 -15.50 8.42 18.04
CA LEU A 259 -16.07 7.09 17.97
C LEU A 259 -15.02 6.08 18.45
N ILE A 260 -15.38 5.25 19.42
CA ILE A 260 -14.54 4.20 19.98
C ILE A 260 -15.15 2.84 19.62
N GLY A 261 -14.64 2.23 18.56
CA GLY A 261 -15.19 1.02 17.94
C GLY A 261 -15.05 1.03 16.42
N ASP A 262 -15.53 -0.03 15.79
CA ASP A 262 -15.42 -0.23 14.34
C ASP A 262 -16.61 0.35 13.59
N ILE A 263 -16.37 0.76 12.35
CA ILE A 263 -17.36 1.31 11.45
C ILE A 263 -17.43 0.48 10.18
N LYS A 264 -18.64 0.10 9.79
CA LYS A 264 -18.93 -0.42 8.45
C LYS A 264 -20.07 0.36 7.82
N ALA A 265 -19.84 0.95 6.65
CA ALA A 265 -20.89 1.58 5.87
C ALA A 265 -20.92 1.07 4.43
N ARG A 266 -22.06 1.11 3.74
CA ARG A 266 -22.13 0.69 2.33
C ARG A 266 -21.97 1.86 1.37
N GLU A 267 -22.74 2.92 1.56
CA GLU A 267 -22.82 4.01 0.56
C GLU A 267 -21.71 5.06 0.71
N GLY A 268 -21.18 5.23 1.92
CA GLY A 268 -20.06 6.11 2.18
C GLY A 268 -19.83 6.39 3.66
N VAL A 269 -18.65 6.90 3.98
CA VAL A 269 -18.31 7.41 5.32
C VAL A 269 -17.71 8.80 5.20
N SER A 270 -18.19 9.73 6.01
CA SER A 270 -17.60 11.05 6.22
C SER A 270 -17.14 11.17 7.66
N ILE A 271 -15.83 11.24 7.88
CA ILE A 271 -15.21 11.52 9.18
C ILE A 271 -14.99 13.02 9.26
N GLY A 272 -15.88 13.73 9.98
CA GLY A 272 -15.88 15.19 10.04
C GLY A 272 -14.60 15.82 10.57
N HIS A 273 -14.49 17.14 10.38
CA HIS A 273 -13.34 17.94 10.83
C HIS A 273 -13.00 17.70 12.31
N ARG A 274 -11.74 17.37 12.61
CA ARG A 274 -11.25 17.05 13.97
C ARG A 274 -11.97 15.87 14.65
N ALA A 275 -12.80 15.10 13.94
CA ALA A 275 -13.39 13.89 14.47
C ALA A 275 -12.32 12.79 14.58
N SER A 276 -12.54 11.82 15.47
CA SER A 276 -11.62 10.71 15.70
C SER A 276 -12.37 9.39 15.67
N VAL A 277 -11.88 8.43 14.88
CA VAL A 277 -12.35 7.05 14.88
C VAL A 277 -11.25 6.15 15.44
N GLN A 278 -11.51 5.53 16.58
CA GLN A 278 -10.61 4.62 17.29
C GLN A 278 -11.04 3.18 17.03
N GLY A 279 -10.87 2.75 15.79
CA GLY A 279 -11.21 1.42 15.29
C GLY A 279 -11.07 1.35 13.77
N ALA A 280 -11.47 0.23 13.18
CA ALA A 280 -11.44 0.04 11.74
C ALA A 280 -12.57 0.82 11.04
N VAL A 281 -12.29 1.36 9.86
CA VAL A 281 -13.27 2.00 8.97
C VAL A 281 -13.31 1.20 7.68
N THR A 282 -14.44 0.56 7.40
CA THR A 282 -14.65 -0.18 6.15
C THR A 282 -15.85 0.38 5.40
N CYS A 283 -15.67 0.66 4.11
CA CYS A 283 -16.74 1.11 3.23
C CYS A 283 -16.73 0.41 1.87
N GLU A 284 -17.90 0.05 1.34
CA GLU A 284 -18.02 -0.46 -0.04
C GLU A 284 -17.80 0.66 -1.07
N LYS A 285 -18.15 1.90 -0.72
CA LYS A 285 -17.94 3.08 -1.57
C LYS A 285 -16.96 4.04 -0.91
N ARG A 286 -17.23 5.34 -0.98
CA ARG A 286 -16.23 6.38 -0.70
C ARG A 286 -16.04 6.64 0.79
N VAL A 287 -14.80 6.91 1.18
CA VAL A 287 -14.47 7.42 2.53
C VAL A 287 -13.85 8.80 2.41
N TYR A 288 -14.38 9.74 3.19
CA TYR A 288 -13.86 11.09 3.34
C TYR A 288 -13.31 11.25 4.76
N VAL A 289 -12.00 11.47 4.88
CA VAL A 289 -11.35 11.80 6.15
C VAL A 289 -11.06 13.31 6.11
N TYR A 290 -11.91 14.14 6.72
CA TYR A 290 -11.79 15.60 6.58
C TYR A 290 -10.58 16.18 7.32
N LYS A 291 -10.32 17.48 7.08
CA LYS A 291 -9.18 18.20 7.64
C LYS A 291 -9.06 18.02 9.16
N ASN A 292 -7.84 17.74 9.62
CA ASN A 292 -7.49 17.45 11.01
C ASN A 292 -8.22 16.24 11.65
N ALA A 293 -8.94 15.42 10.88
CA ALA A 293 -9.57 14.21 11.41
C ALA A 293 -8.52 13.11 11.69
N ARG A 294 -8.90 12.14 12.52
CA ARG A 294 -8.03 11.05 12.94
C ARG A 294 -8.71 9.70 12.76
N ALA A 295 -8.03 8.75 12.13
CA ALA A 295 -8.48 7.37 12.01
C ALA A 295 -7.37 6.44 12.51
N TRP A 296 -7.56 5.79 13.66
CA TRP A 296 -6.45 5.05 14.30
C TRP A 296 -6.29 3.65 13.75
N GLY A 297 -7.40 3.03 13.34
CA GLY A 297 -7.39 1.70 12.72
C GLY A 297 -7.28 1.74 11.20
N PRO A 298 -7.44 0.58 10.54
CA PRO A 298 -7.40 0.49 9.09
C PRO A 298 -8.52 1.29 8.44
N VAL A 299 -8.23 1.93 7.30
CA VAL A 299 -9.23 2.62 6.48
C VAL A 299 -9.29 1.94 5.12
N VAL A 300 -10.40 1.26 4.87
CA VAL A 300 -10.61 0.41 3.69
C VAL A 300 -11.83 0.91 2.93
N SER A 301 -11.65 1.13 1.63
CA SER A 301 -12.71 1.44 0.68
C SER A 301 -12.59 0.53 -0.54
N GLU A 302 -13.70 0.07 -1.12
CA GLU A 302 -13.65 -0.60 -2.43
C GLU A 302 -13.66 0.38 -3.61
N SER A 303 -13.76 1.70 -3.36
CA SER A 303 -13.70 2.75 -4.38
C SER A 303 -12.64 3.82 -4.08
N ASP A 304 -13.01 4.95 -3.50
CA ASP A 304 -12.16 6.12 -3.36
C ASP A 304 -11.99 6.51 -1.89
N ILE A 305 -10.77 6.89 -1.51
CA ILE A 305 -10.47 7.56 -0.23
C ILE A 305 -9.96 8.97 -0.51
N LEU A 306 -10.57 9.95 0.15
CA LEU A 306 -10.08 11.33 0.16
C LEU A 306 -9.64 11.67 1.59
N ILE A 307 -8.37 12.03 1.74
CA ILE A 307 -7.77 12.41 3.02
C ILE A 307 -7.46 13.90 2.98
N GLY A 308 -8.20 14.67 3.76
CA GLY A 308 -8.10 16.11 3.87
C GLY A 308 -6.90 16.57 4.70
N ALA A 309 -6.56 17.84 4.54
CA ALA A 309 -5.30 18.38 5.05
C ALA A 309 -5.06 18.09 6.55
N ASN A 310 -3.81 17.83 6.94
CA ASN A 310 -3.41 17.55 8.32
C ASN A 310 -4.16 16.40 9.02
N ALA A 311 -4.85 15.53 8.27
CA ALA A 311 -5.43 14.33 8.86
C ALA A 311 -4.33 13.33 9.23
N LEU A 312 -4.61 12.52 10.25
CA LEU A 312 -3.71 11.49 10.76
C LEU A 312 -4.37 10.12 10.66
N VAL A 313 -3.68 9.17 10.03
CA VAL A 313 -4.14 7.78 9.96
C VAL A 313 -3.10 6.84 10.56
N GLY A 314 -3.54 5.99 11.50
CA GLY A 314 -2.65 5.16 12.31
C GLY A 314 -1.92 5.94 13.40
N LEU A 315 -1.08 5.22 14.16
CA LEU A 315 -0.22 5.78 15.19
C LEU A 315 1.23 5.31 14.99
N PRO A 316 2.24 6.04 15.47
CA PRO A 316 3.64 5.63 15.34
C PRO A 316 3.94 4.24 15.94
N ASP A 317 3.29 3.91 17.05
CA ASP A 317 3.41 2.66 17.80
C ASP A 317 2.36 1.60 17.39
N ALA A 318 1.36 2.00 16.59
CA ALA A 318 0.35 1.12 16.02
C ALA A 318 0.10 1.50 14.55
N PRO A 319 1.04 1.16 13.64
CA PRO A 319 0.89 1.43 12.22
C PRO A 319 -0.30 0.67 11.65
N THR A 320 -0.90 1.23 10.60
CA THR A 320 -2.13 0.74 10.00
C THR A 320 -2.04 0.73 8.47
N THR A 321 -3.15 0.37 7.84
CA THR A 321 -3.29 0.31 6.38
C THR A 321 -4.41 1.24 5.91
N VAL A 322 -4.12 2.00 4.85
CA VAL A 322 -5.11 2.71 4.05
C VAL A 322 -5.15 2.08 2.66
N THR A 323 -6.33 1.62 2.21
CA THR A 323 -6.45 1.00 0.88
C THR A 323 -7.75 1.33 0.19
N ALA A 324 -7.64 1.62 -1.11
CA ALA A 324 -8.75 1.92 -2.02
C ALA A 324 -8.35 1.70 -3.48
N CYS A 325 -9.29 1.82 -4.42
CA CYS A 325 -8.95 1.93 -5.84
C CYS A 325 -8.18 3.22 -6.11
N ASN A 326 -8.73 4.36 -5.66
CA ASN A 326 -8.11 5.66 -5.79
C ASN A 326 -7.92 6.32 -4.42
N ILE A 327 -6.77 6.98 -4.23
CA ILE A 327 -6.49 7.72 -3.00
C ILE A 327 -6.05 9.14 -3.34
N ILE A 328 -6.77 10.14 -2.84
CA ILE A 328 -6.38 11.55 -2.95
C ILE A 328 -6.00 12.04 -1.55
N VAL A 329 -4.80 12.59 -1.43
CA VAL A 329 -4.24 13.06 -0.16
C VAL A 329 -3.94 14.54 -0.26
N GLU A 330 -4.41 15.32 0.69
CA GLU A 330 -4.09 16.76 0.78
C GLU A 330 -2.82 17.01 1.62
N ASP A 331 -2.39 18.27 1.63
CA ASP A 331 -1.18 18.74 2.30
C ASP A 331 -1.17 18.45 3.81
N GLY A 332 -0.01 18.04 4.32
CA GLY A 332 0.23 17.84 5.75
C GLY A 332 -0.34 16.55 6.33
N VAL A 333 -0.90 15.65 5.50
CA VAL A 333 -1.39 14.34 5.94
C VAL A 333 -0.23 13.46 6.39
N VAL A 334 -0.47 12.71 7.47
CA VAL A 334 0.46 11.68 7.96
C VAL A 334 -0.28 10.35 8.03
N VAL A 335 0.34 9.31 7.46
CA VAL A 335 -0.12 7.92 7.60
C VAL A 335 1.02 7.09 8.17
N HIS A 336 0.76 6.34 9.24
CA HIS A 336 1.72 5.38 9.79
C HIS A 336 1.45 3.99 9.22
N GLY A 337 2.44 3.41 8.53
CA GLY A 337 2.34 2.06 7.95
C GLY A 337 2.21 2.06 6.42
N THR A 338 1.10 1.53 5.91
CA THR A 338 0.95 1.23 4.48
C THR A 338 -0.18 2.05 3.85
N VAL A 339 0.10 2.64 2.68
CA VAL A 339 -0.92 3.23 1.81
C VAL A 339 -0.90 2.50 0.49
N TRP A 340 -2.06 2.01 0.04
CA TRP A 340 -2.17 1.28 -1.21
C TRP A 340 -3.39 1.73 -2.03
N ALA A 341 -3.13 2.57 -3.03
CA ALA A 341 -4.05 2.84 -4.12
C ALA A 341 -3.88 1.76 -5.20
N ARG A 342 -4.93 1.01 -5.50
CA ARG A 342 -4.85 -0.09 -6.48
C ARG A 342 -4.72 0.39 -7.92
N GLU A 343 -5.31 1.55 -8.22
CA GLU A 343 -5.23 2.17 -9.54
C GLU A 343 -4.32 3.38 -9.46
N ILE A 344 -4.69 4.38 -8.63
CA ILE A 344 -3.88 5.60 -8.57
C ILE A 344 -4.03 6.39 -7.26
N GLY A 345 -2.91 6.82 -6.73
CA GLY A 345 -2.77 7.73 -5.60
C GLY A 345 -2.24 9.08 -6.06
N MET A 346 -2.71 10.16 -5.46
CA MET A 346 -2.25 11.52 -5.78
C MET A 346 -2.15 12.39 -4.52
N VAL A 347 -1.03 13.10 -4.39
CA VAL A 347 -0.89 14.22 -3.46
C VAL A 347 -1.44 15.48 -4.13
N LYS A 348 -2.56 16.01 -3.67
CA LYS A 348 -3.22 17.18 -4.23
C LYS A 348 -2.47 18.46 -3.87
N GLN A 349 -2.42 19.42 -4.79
CA GLN A 349 -1.95 20.79 -4.52
C GLN A 349 -2.91 21.49 -3.54
N ALA A 350 -2.34 22.19 -2.55
CA ALA A 350 -3.07 22.95 -1.53
C ALA A 350 -3.98 24.03 -2.11
#